data_AF-A0AAW1F445-F1
#
_entry.id   AF-A0AAW1F445-F1
#
_cell.length_a   1.000
_cell.length_b   1.000
_cell.length_c   1.000
_cell.angle_alpha   90.00
_cell.angle_beta   90.00
_cell.angle_gamma   90.00
#
_symmetry.space_group_name_H-M   'P 1'
#
loop_
_entity.id
_entity.type
_entity.pdbx_description
1 polymer ?
#
loop_
_entity_poly.entity_id
_entity_poly.type
_entity_poly.pdbx_seq_one_letter_code
_entity_poly.pdbx_strand_id
1 'polypeptide(L)'
;MIIIGPKSLTKTCHNFCLTIDNSTLSPSPHICNLGLMFDSNLSFEHHFKQITRTAFFHLKNIARLCPSLSSSAAETLILAFITSRIDYCNSILHGTSSKILNKLQYIQNSAARLLTHTRSRDHITPALQNLH
;
A
#
# COMPACT_ATOMS: atom_id res chain seq x y z
N MET A 1 12.43 18.53 1.81
CA MET A 1 12.41 19.14 0.46
C MET A 1 12.53 18.01 -0.56
N ILE A 2 11.69 18.01 -1.60
CA ILE A 2 11.77 17.04 -2.71
C ILE A 2 12.26 17.81 -3.94
N ILE A 3 13.31 17.30 -4.60
CA ILE A 3 13.84 17.85 -5.85
C ILE A 3 13.42 16.91 -6.97
N ILE A 4 12.70 17.42 -7.96
CA ILE A 4 12.20 16.63 -9.10
C ILE A 4 12.92 17.11 -10.36
N GLY A 5 13.47 16.18 -11.13
CA GLY A 5 14.18 16.47 -12.37
C GLY A 5 14.22 15.28 -13.32
N PRO A 6 14.56 15.48 -14.60
CA PRO A 6 14.66 14.41 -15.59
C PRO A 6 15.77 13.42 -15.23
N LYS A 7 15.64 12.18 -15.73
CA LYS A 7 16.59 11.07 -15.47
C LYS A 7 18.04 11.40 -15.86
N SER A 8 18.27 12.37 -16.75
CA SER A 8 19.61 12.84 -17.09
C SER A 8 20.35 13.51 -15.92
N LEU A 9 19.61 14.10 -14.97
CA LEU A 9 20.15 14.81 -13.80
C LEU A 9 20.34 13.92 -12.56
N THR A 10 19.83 12.68 -12.56
CA THR A 10 19.91 11.79 -11.39
C THR A 10 21.32 11.31 -11.09
N LYS A 11 22.19 11.18 -12.11
CA LYS A 11 23.61 10.81 -11.93
C LYS A 11 24.40 11.88 -11.16
N THR A 12 24.04 13.15 -11.31
CA THR A 12 24.71 14.29 -10.66
C THR A 12 24.20 14.54 -9.24
N CYS A 13 23.02 14.01 -8.89
CA CYS A 13 22.36 14.26 -7.61
C CYS A 13 22.97 13.50 -6.41
N HIS A 14 23.81 12.48 -6.63
CA HIS A 14 24.40 11.72 -5.51
C HIS A 14 25.37 12.56 -4.65
N ASN A 15 26.03 13.56 -5.23
CA ASN A 15 26.93 14.48 -4.52
C ASN A 15 26.34 15.89 -4.39
N PHE A 16 25.04 16.04 -4.63
CA PHE A 16 24.38 17.34 -4.57
C PHE A 16 24.14 17.73 -3.12
N CYS A 17 24.77 18.83 -2.68
CA CYS A 17 24.65 19.35 -1.33
C CYS A 17 24.05 20.74 -1.39
N LEU A 18 22.92 20.96 -0.72
CA LEU A 18 22.21 22.24 -0.78
C LEU A 18 22.31 22.93 0.58
N THR A 19 22.89 24.13 0.59
CA THR A 19 23.01 24.96 1.80
C THR A 19 21.84 25.95 1.89
N ILE A 20 20.99 25.80 2.89
CA ILE A 20 19.91 26.75 3.24
C ILE A 20 20.19 27.26 4.65
N ASP A 21 20.26 28.58 4.85
CA ASP A 21 20.45 29.20 6.18
C ASP A 21 21.62 28.60 6.99
N ASN A 22 22.79 28.46 6.36
CA ASN A 22 23.99 27.78 6.91
C ASN A 22 23.83 26.30 7.28
N SER A 23 22.71 25.66 6.94
CA SER A 23 22.51 24.22 7.11
C SER A 23 22.75 23.47 5.81
N THR A 24 23.59 22.44 5.87
CA THR A 24 23.98 21.63 4.71
C THR A 24 23.06 20.41 4.61
N LEU A 25 22.20 20.38 3.59
CA LEU A 25 21.28 19.26 3.34
C LEU A 25 21.92 18.25 2.38
N SER A 26 22.08 17.01 2.86
CA SER A 26 22.51 15.88 2.07
C SER A 26 21.32 15.09 1.50
N PRO A 27 21.46 14.48 0.31
CA PRO A 27 20.41 13.69 -0.31
C PRO A 27 20.23 12.38 0.45
N SER A 28 18.97 12.05 0.79
CA SER A 28 18.62 10.77 1.40
C SER A 28 18.05 9.81 0.36
N PRO A 29 18.44 8.52 0.36
CA PRO A 29 17.87 7.53 -0.56
C PRO A 29 16.40 7.21 -0.24
N HIS A 30 15.98 7.44 1.00
CA HIS A 30 14.60 7.23 1.45
C HIS A 30 14.15 8.38 2.34
N ILE A 31 12.96 8.90 2.08
CA ILE A 31 12.33 9.92 2.92
C ILE A 31 10.90 9.53 3.26
N CYS A 32 10.45 9.87 4.47
CA CYS A 32 9.05 9.74 4.85
C CYS A 32 8.36 11.09 4.67
N ASN A 33 7.29 11.12 3.88
CA ASN A 33 6.44 12.31 3.75
C ASN A 33 4.98 11.87 3.91
N LEU A 34 4.27 12.46 4.88
CA LEU A 34 2.91 12.09 5.29
C LEU A 34 2.74 10.60 5.67
N GLY A 35 3.80 9.88 6.02
CA GLY A 35 3.74 8.44 6.30
C GLY A 35 3.91 7.54 5.06
N LEU A 36 4.05 8.13 3.88
CA LEU A 36 4.49 7.46 2.66
C LEU A 36 6.02 7.47 2.60
N MET A 37 6.62 6.35 2.22
CA MET A 37 8.07 6.24 2.09
C MET A 37 8.44 6.35 0.62
N PHE A 38 9.19 7.40 0.29
CA PHE A 38 9.64 7.71 -1.06
C PHE A 38 11.07 7.22 -1.23
N ASP A 39 11.33 6.46 -2.29
CA ASP A 39 12.66 6.15 -2.77
C ASP A 39 13.09 7.16 -3.84
N SER A 40 14.40 7.21 -4.13
CA SER A 40 14.98 8.14 -5.12
C SER A 40 14.38 8.04 -6.52
N ASN A 41 13.76 6.90 -6.88
CA ASN A 41 13.12 6.70 -8.18
C ASN A 41 11.60 6.85 -8.13
N LEU A 42 11.02 7.22 -6.98
CA LEU A 42 9.57 7.27 -6.76
C LEU A 42 8.87 5.96 -7.20
N SER A 43 9.53 4.81 -7.01
CA SER A 43 8.96 3.51 -7.32
C SER A 43 7.93 3.04 -6.28
N PHE A 44 8.05 3.54 -5.04
CA PHE A 44 7.18 3.19 -3.90
C PHE A 44 7.14 1.70 -3.54
N GLU A 45 7.98 0.86 -4.15
CA GLU A 45 7.97 -0.60 -4.00
C GLU A 45 8.14 -1.02 -2.53
N HIS A 46 9.00 -0.33 -1.78
CA HIS A 46 9.18 -0.60 -0.34
C HIS A 46 7.91 -0.28 0.45
N HIS A 47 7.27 0.85 0.17
CA HIS A 47 6.03 1.25 0.82
C HIS A 47 4.92 0.23 0.56
N PHE A 48 4.73 -0.19 -0.69
CA PHE A 48 3.75 -1.23 -1.04
C PHE A 48 4.08 -2.59 -0.45
N LYS A 49 5.36 -2.95 -0.33
CA LYS A 49 5.78 -4.18 0.38
C LYS A 49 5.38 -4.12 1.85
N GLN A 50 5.53 -2.97 2.50
CA GLN A 50 5.11 -2.77 3.88
C GLN A 50 3.58 -2.85 4.01
N ILE A 51 2.82 -2.16 3.15
CA ILE A 51 1.34 -2.24 3.13
C ILE A 51 0.90 -3.69 2.95
N THR A 52 1.46 -4.39 1.95
CA THR A 52 1.11 -5.79 1.65
C THR A 52 1.33 -6.69 2.87
N ARG A 53 2.49 -6.57 3.52
CA ARG A 53 2.81 -7.34 4.73
C ARG A 53 1.81 -7.07 5.86
N THR A 54 1.54 -5.79 6.13
CA THR A 54 0.62 -5.37 7.19
C THR A 54 -0.81 -5.83 6.90
N ALA A 55 -1.27 -5.71 5.66
CA ALA A 55 -2.60 -6.15 5.26
C ALA A 55 -2.79 -7.67 5.44
N PHE A 56 -1.82 -8.49 5.02
CA PHE A 56 -1.89 -9.94 5.26
C PHE A 56 -1.81 -10.31 6.74
N PHE A 57 -1.04 -9.57 7.53
CA PHE A 57 -1.02 -9.75 8.98
C PHE A 57 -2.41 -9.51 9.57
N HIS A 58 -3.07 -8.40 9.22
CA HIS A 58 -4.43 -8.11 9.67
C HIS A 58 -5.44 -9.12 9.14
N LEU A 59 -5.39 -9.49 7.86
CA LEU A 59 -6.26 -10.53 7.29
C LEU A 59 -6.17 -11.84 8.07
N LYS A 60 -4.95 -12.30 8.40
CA LYS A 60 -4.76 -13.53 9.17
C LYS A 60 -5.34 -13.44 10.58
N ASN A 61 -5.23 -12.28 11.22
CA ASN A 61 -5.79 -12.06 12.55
C ASN A 61 -7.32 -11.97 12.51
N ILE A 62 -7.88 -11.22 11.57
CA ILE A 62 -9.33 -11.13 11.38
C ILE A 62 -9.89 -12.52 11.04
N ALA A 63 -9.23 -13.30 10.18
CA ALA A 63 -9.66 -14.65 9.85
C ALA A 63 -9.73 -15.59 11.04
N ARG A 64 -8.84 -15.41 12.03
CA ARG A 64 -8.88 -16.17 13.29
C ARG A 64 -10.01 -15.73 14.21
N LEU A 65 -10.40 -14.46 14.16
CA LEU A 65 -11.46 -13.87 14.98
C LEU A 65 -12.86 -14.01 14.32
N CYS A 66 -12.93 -14.16 12.99
CA CYS A 66 -14.17 -14.26 12.23
C CYS A 66 -15.18 -15.28 12.79
N PRO A 67 -14.78 -16.47 13.27
CA PRO A 67 -15.74 -17.42 13.84
C PRO A 67 -16.52 -16.90 15.06
N SER A 68 -16.00 -15.88 15.74
CA SER A 68 -16.62 -15.25 16.92
C SER A 68 -17.17 -13.85 16.66
N LEU A 69 -17.19 -13.38 15.41
CA LEU A 69 -17.63 -12.03 15.05
C LEU A 69 -18.92 -12.06 14.22
N SER A 70 -19.73 -11.00 14.32
CA SER A 70 -20.79 -10.76 13.35
C SER A 70 -20.20 -10.37 11.99
N SER A 71 -20.97 -10.58 10.91
CA SER A 71 -20.59 -10.14 9.56
C SER A 71 -20.25 -8.63 9.52
N SER A 72 -21.08 -7.79 10.16
CA SER A 72 -20.87 -6.35 10.25
C SER A 72 -19.59 -5.95 11.00
N ALA A 73 -19.23 -6.69 12.05
CA ALA A 73 -17.99 -6.45 12.79
C ALA A 73 -16.77 -6.86 11.95
N ALA A 74 -16.85 -8.00 11.25
CA ALA A 74 -15.79 -8.43 10.33
C ALA A 74 -15.58 -7.43 9.18
N GLU A 75 -16.67 -6.92 8.61
CA GLU A 75 -16.64 -5.86 7.59
C GLU A 75 -15.96 -4.59 8.13
N THR A 76 -16.35 -4.14 9.31
CA THR A 76 -15.75 -2.97 9.96
C THR A 76 -14.24 -3.14 10.18
N LEU A 77 -13.80 -4.32 10.61
CA LEU A 77 -12.38 -4.62 10.79
C LEU A 77 -11.63 -4.62 9.45
N ILE A 78 -12.20 -5.22 8.41
CA ILE A 78 -11.62 -5.23 7.06
C ILE A 78 -11.49 -3.81 6.53
N LEU A 79 -12.55 -3.01 6.62
CA LEU A 79 -12.57 -1.61 6.20
C LEU A 79 -11.51 -0.78 6.94
N ALA A 80 -11.46 -0.90 8.27
CA ALA A 80 -10.56 -0.13 9.13
C ALA A 80 -9.08 -0.50 8.96
N PHE A 81 -8.75 -1.79 8.78
CA PHE A 81 -7.35 -2.24 8.76
C PHE A 81 -6.77 -2.46 7.36
N ILE A 82 -7.61 -2.68 6.35
CA ILE A 82 -7.17 -3.05 5.00
C ILE A 82 -7.55 -1.96 4.01
N THR A 83 -8.86 -1.71 3.83
CA THR A 83 -9.36 -0.80 2.79
C THR A 83 -8.87 0.63 3.02
N SER A 84 -8.95 1.14 4.25
CA SER A 84 -8.46 2.48 4.62
C SER A 84 -6.97 2.70 4.27
N ARG A 85 -6.13 1.67 4.40
CA ARG A 85 -4.69 1.73 4.10
C ARG A 85 -4.43 1.79 2.60
N ILE A 86 -5.22 1.04 1.83
CA ILE A 86 -5.16 1.05 0.37
C ILE A 86 -5.65 2.40 -0.13
N ASP A 87 -6.78 2.88 0.40
CA ASP A 87 -7.41 4.13 -0.02
C ASP A 87 -6.57 5.36 0.28
N TYR A 88 -5.86 5.36 1.40
CA TYR A 88 -4.88 6.40 1.75
C TYR A 88 -3.84 6.62 0.62
N CYS A 89 -3.51 5.56 -0.11
CA CYS A 89 -2.49 5.57 -1.16
C CYS A 89 -3.08 5.72 -2.57
N ASN A 90 -4.38 5.95 -2.74
CA ASN A 90 -5.01 5.95 -4.06
C ASN A 90 -4.39 6.97 -5.05
N SER A 91 -3.89 8.11 -4.56
CA SER A 91 -3.23 9.12 -5.39
C SER A 91 -1.91 8.63 -5.98
N ILE A 92 -1.12 7.84 -5.24
CA ILE A 92 0.17 7.32 -5.70
C ILE A 92 0.03 6.05 -6.56
N LEU A 93 -1.13 5.37 -6.50
CA LEU A 93 -1.41 4.21 -7.36
C LEU A 93 -1.39 4.58 -8.85
N HIS A 94 -1.74 5.82 -9.18
CA HIS A 94 -1.68 6.32 -10.54
C HIS A 94 -0.23 6.37 -11.04
N GLY A 95 0.10 5.55 -12.04
CA GLY A 95 1.46 5.45 -12.58
C GLY A 95 2.35 4.39 -11.92
N THR A 96 1.80 3.57 -11.02
CA THR A 96 2.53 2.45 -10.41
C THR A 96 2.56 1.21 -11.31
N SER A 97 3.51 0.29 -11.08
CA SER A 97 3.63 -0.96 -11.85
C SER A 97 2.39 -1.87 -11.69
N SER A 98 2.02 -2.57 -12.77
CA SER A 98 0.92 -3.57 -12.74
C SER A 98 1.16 -4.67 -11.69
N LYS A 99 2.42 -4.95 -11.36
CA LYS A 99 2.79 -5.92 -10.32
C LYS A 99 2.29 -5.49 -8.93
N ILE A 100 2.37 -4.20 -8.61
CA ILE A 100 1.85 -3.66 -7.35
C ILE A 100 0.33 -3.69 -7.36
N LEU A 101 -0.30 -3.22 -8.45
CA LEU A 101 -1.76 -3.25 -8.60
C LEU A 101 -2.33 -4.66 -8.41
N ASN A 102 -1.71 -5.67 -9.04
CA ASN A 102 -2.11 -7.07 -8.90
C ASN A 102 -2.02 -7.58 -7.45
N LYS A 103 -1.00 -7.14 -6.69
CA LYS A 103 -0.87 -7.51 -5.27
C LYS A 103 -1.97 -6.87 -4.42
N LEU A 104 -2.27 -5.60 -4.66
CA LEU A 104 -3.34 -4.90 -3.94
C LEU A 104 -4.71 -5.52 -4.25
N GLN A 105 -4.97 -5.85 -5.52
CA GLN A 105 -6.16 -6.59 -5.91
C GLN A 105 -6.25 -7.94 -5.19
N TYR A 106 -5.13 -8.65 -5.05
CA TYR A 106 -5.12 -9.93 -4.33
C TYR A 106 -5.47 -9.76 -2.84
N ILE A 107 -5.02 -8.69 -2.19
CA ILE A 107 -5.39 -8.36 -0.81
C ILE A 107 -6.90 -8.09 -0.72
N GLN A 108 -7.44 -7.25 -1.61
CA GLN A 108 -8.87 -6.94 -1.66
C GLN A 108 -9.71 -8.19 -1.90
N ASN A 109 -9.30 -9.05 -2.84
CA ASN A 109 -9.94 -10.33 -3.10
C ASN A 109 -9.89 -11.26 -1.87
N SER A 110 -8.78 -11.27 -1.14
CA SER A 110 -8.65 -12.08 0.09
C SER A 110 -9.58 -11.56 1.20
N ALA A 111 -9.73 -10.24 1.31
CA ALA A 111 -10.65 -9.60 2.23
C ALA A 111 -12.11 -9.92 1.88
N ALA A 112 -12.49 -9.80 0.60
CA ALA A 112 -13.81 -10.16 0.11
C ALA A 112 -14.14 -11.62 0.42
N ARG A 113 -13.23 -12.56 0.12
CA ARG A 113 -13.41 -13.99 0.45
C ARG A 113 -13.63 -14.23 1.93
N LEU A 114 -12.92 -13.48 2.78
CA LEU A 114 -13.05 -13.62 4.22
C LEU A 114 -14.44 -13.20 4.70
N LEU A 115 -14.96 -12.09 4.15
CA LEU A 115 -16.28 -11.57 4.48
C LEU A 115 -17.41 -12.46 3.94
N THR A 116 -17.29 -12.96 2.71
CA THR A 116 -18.30 -13.78 2.05
C THR A 116 -18.17 -15.28 2.36
N HIS A 117 -17.23 -15.67 3.23
CA HIS A 117 -16.87 -17.06 3.53
C HIS A 117 -16.63 -17.94 2.28
N THR A 118 -16.15 -17.33 1.19
CA THR A 118 -15.91 -18.02 -0.07
C THR A 118 -14.64 -18.86 0.01
N ARG A 119 -14.67 -20.11 -0.52
CA ARG A 119 -13.50 -20.99 -0.44
C ARG A 119 -12.39 -20.44 -1.32
N SER A 120 -11.14 -20.72 -0.94
CA SER A 120 -9.95 -20.21 -1.66
C SER A 120 -9.93 -20.59 -3.16
N ARG A 121 -10.49 -21.74 -3.51
CA ARG A 121 -10.52 -22.27 -4.89
C ARG A 121 -11.68 -21.74 -5.73
N ASP A 122 -12.69 -21.14 -5.10
CA ASP A 122 -13.86 -20.66 -5.83
C ASP A 122 -13.53 -19.38 -6.59
N HIS A 123 -14.24 -19.10 -7.68
CA HIS A 123 -14.03 -17.88 -8.44
C HIS A 123 -14.39 -16.64 -7.60
N ILE A 124 -13.61 -15.56 -7.70
CA ILE A 124 -13.80 -14.37 -6.87
C ILE A 124 -14.96 -13.47 -7.35
N THR A 125 -15.24 -13.44 -8.65
CA THR A 125 -16.27 -12.57 -9.25
C THR A 125 -17.64 -12.68 -8.59
N PRO A 126 -18.22 -13.88 -8.31
CA PRO A 126 -19.51 -13.95 -7.63
C PRO A 126 -19.47 -13.35 -6.21
N ALA A 127 -18.35 -13.47 -5.50
CA ALA A 127 -18.20 -12.86 -4.17
C ALA A 127 -18.17 -11.33 -4.26
N LEU A 128 -17.50 -10.77 -5.27
CA LEU A 128 -17.45 -9.33 -5.49
C LEU A 128 -18.82 -8.76 -5.89
N GLN A 129 -19.59 -9.48 -6.70
CA GLN A 129 -20.94 -9.07 -7.09
C GLN A 129 -21.91 -8.99 -5.91
N ASN A 130 -21.75 -9.85 -4.90
CA ASN A 130 -22.60 -9.84 -3.70
C ASN A 130 -22.24 -8.73 -2.69
N LEU A 131 -21.10 -8.06 -2.88
CA LEU A 131 -20.62 -6.98 -2.01
C LEU A 131 -21.02 -5.58 -2.53
N HIS A 132 -21.57 -5.49 -3.73
CA HIS A 132 -22.05 -4.26 -4.39
C HIS A 132 -23.57 -4.31 -4.55
#